data_AF-A0A965RES9-F1
#
_entry.id   AF-A0A965RES9-F1
#
_cell.length_a   1.000
_cell.length_b   1.000
_cell.length_c   1.000
_cell.angle_alpha   90.00
_cell.angle_beta   90.00
_cell.angle_gamma   90.00
#
_symmetry.space_group_name_H-M   'P 1'
#
loop_
_entity.id
_entity.type
_entity.pdbx_description
1 polymer ?
#
loop_
_entity_poly.entity_id
_entity_poly.type
_entity_poly.pdbx_seq_one_letter_code
_entity_poly.pdbx_strand_id
1 'polypeptide(L)'
;MALYQNLKNGQIVEFIAHHDKDWAMIRNSTGSIQYIALADLVSYEPGKGRTGETPKPQSAETPLDEDTIPESVIPVDTRLNINAASAEAIAKAVKGIGYSTAKKIVELRLSLSGERFSNLDQLKRIGRVDWDQVLAEDLIYIG
;
A
#
# COMPACT_ATOMS: atom_id res chain seq x y z
N MET A 1 7.76 16.42 4.83
CA MET A 1 7.47 14.98 4.86
C MET A 1 6.77 14.61 3.57
N ALA A 2 7.24 13.59 2.86
CA ALA A 2 6.59 13.12 1.65
C ALA A 2 6.03 11.71 1.91
N LEU A 3 4.71 11.60 1.96
CA LEU A 3 4.01 10.33 2.05
C LEU A 3 3.83 9.76 0.64
N TYR A 4 4.05 8.47 0.53
CA TYR A 4 3.87 7.72 -0.70
C TYR A 4 2.99 6.52 -0.41
N GLN A 5 2.32 6.06 -1.44
CA GLN A 5 1.62 4.81 -1.44
C GLN A 5 2.40 3.81 -2.28
N ASN A 6 2.58 2.62 -1.72
CA ASN A 6 3.13 1.49 -2.43
C ASN A 6 2.05 0.86 -3.33
N LEU A 7 2.29 0.77 -4.63
CA LEU A 7 1.33 0.19 -5.59
C LEU A 7 1.21 -1.34 -5.47
N LYS A 8 2.23 -2.03 -4.95
CA LYS A 8 2.23 -3.50 -4.81
C LYS A 8 1.31 -3.98 -3.70
N ASN A 9 1.30 -3.28 -2.57
CA ASN A 9 0.55 -3.70 -1.38
C ASN A 9 -0.48 -2.65 -0.92
N GLY A 10 -0.49 -1.47 -1.52
CA GLY A 10 -1.42 -0.40 -1.21
C GLY A 10 -1.05 0.41 0.04
N GLN A 11 -0.01 0.05 0.81
CA GLN A 11 0.31 0.71 2.08
C GLN A 11 0.75 2.16 1.91
N ILE A 12 0.32 3.04 2.82
CA ILE A 12 0.94 4.36 2.99
C ILE A 12 2.27 4.17 3.71
N VAL A 13 3.30 4.75 3.13
CA VAL A 13 4.66 4.73 3.61
C VAL A 13 5.25 6.13 3.56
N GLU A 14 6.09 6.46 4.53
CA GLU A 14 6.85 7.71 4.54
C GLU A 14 8.16 7.51 3.80
N PHE A 15 8.49 8.40 2.87
CA PHE A 15 9.80 8.39 2.23
C PHE A 15 10.84 8.98 3.17
N ILE A 16 11.84 8.18 3.54
CA ILE A 16 12.92 8.59 4.42
C ILE A 16 14.06 9.17 3.57
N ALA A 17 14.59 8.37 2.65
CA ALA A 17 15.78 8.71 1.88
C ALA A 17 15.88 7.88 0.60
N HIS A 18 16.68 8.35 -0.36
CA HIS A 18 17.12 7.51 -1.47
C HIS A 18 18.16 6.51 -0.96
N HIS A 19 17.96 5.22 -1.21
CA HIS A 19 19.02 4.24 -0.99
C HIS A 19 19.92 4.14 -2.22
N ASP A 20 19.33 4.23 -3.42
CA ASP A 20 19.99 3.99 -4.70
C ASP A 20 19.30 4.76 -5.83
N LYS A 21 19.84 4.66 -7.06
CA LYS A 21 19.29 5.35 -8.24
C LYS A 21 17.82 5.01 -8.53
N ASP A 22 17.43 3.77 -8.25
CA ASP A 22 16.10 3.22 -8.53
C ASP A 22 15.33 2.83 -7.25
N TRP A 23 15.95 2.95 -6.06
CA TRP A 23 15.41 2.44 -4.80
C TRP A 23 15.31 3.51 -3.72
N ALA A 24 14.17 3.50 -3.02
CA ALA A 24 13.83 4.37 -1.92
C ALA A 24 13.81 3.58 -0.60
N MET A 25 14.34 4.20 0.45
CA MET A 25 14.15 3.79 1.84
C MET A 25 12.86 4.43 2.35
N ILE A 26 11.90 3.59 2.74
CA ILE A 26 10.59 4.02 3.23
C ILE A 26 10.32 3.50 4.64
N ARG A 27 9.47 4.20 5.39
CA ARG A 27 8.96 3.80 6.71
C ARG A 27 7.49 3.45 6.60
N ASN A 28 7.06 2.33 7.17
CA ASN A 28 5.64 1.99 7.25
C ASN A 28 4.98 2.57 8.52
N SER A 29 3.66 2.40 8.65
CA SER A 29 2.87 2.82 9.82
C SER A 29 3.26 2.16 11.14
N THR A 30 3.94 1.01 11.09
CA THR A 30 4.48 0.34 12.28
C THR A 30 5.87 0.83 12.68
N GLY A 31 6.40 1.82 11.96
CA GLY A 31 7.72 2.41 12.19
C GLY A 31 8.89 1.57 11.65
N SER A 32 8.62 0.48 10.94
CA SER A 32 9.62 -0.39 10.31
C SER A 32 10.09 0.17 8.98
N ILE A 33 11.40 0.12 8.76
CA ILE A 33 12.05 0.59 7.53
C ILE A 33 12.04 -0.55 6.49
N GLN A 34 11.63 -0.25 5.26
CA GLN A 34 11.68 -1.18 4.13
C GLN A 34 12.25 -0.46 2.89
N TYR A 35 12.71 -1.26 1.93
CA TYR A 35 13.28 -0.76 0.68
C TYR A 35 12.37 -1.12 -0.49
N ILE A 36 12.07 -0.15 -1.34
CA ILE A 36 11.18 -0.34 -2.49
C ILE A 36 11.65 0.48 -3.68
N ALA A 37 11.35 0.01 -4.89
CA ALA A 37 11.64 0.76 -6.10
C ALA A 37 10.83 2.05 -6.17
N LEU A 38 11.45 3.13 -6.64
CA LEU A 38 10.80 4.43 -6.86
C LEU A 38 9.61 4.32 -7.82
N ALA A 39 9.69 3.42 -8.81
CA ALA A 39 8.62 3.16 -9.77
C ALA A 39 7.36 2.53 -9.16
N ASP A 40 7.48 1.86 -8.01
CA ASP A 40 6.36 1.25 -7.28
C ASP A 40 5.75 2.22 -6.24
N LEU A 41 6.29 3.43 -6.12
CA LEU A 41 5.81 4.46 -5.20
C LEU A 41 5.04 5.54 -5.97
N VAL A 42 3.86 5.88 -5.46
CA VAL A 42 3.07 7.02 -5.92
C VAL A 42 2.86 8.00 -4.78
N SER A 43 3.00 9.30 -5.04
CA SER A 43 2.76 10.34 -4.05
C SER A 43 1.35 10.23 -3.49
N TYR A 44 1.24 10.33 -2.16
CA TYR A 44 -0.01 10.25 -1.43
C TYR A 44 -0.18 11.49 -0.56
N GLU A 45 -1.28 12.22 -0.76
CA GLU A 45 -1.64 13.35 0.11
C GLU A 45 -2.82 12.96 1.02
N PRO A 46 -2.70 13.08 2.35
CA PRO A 46 -3.80 12.81 3.26
C PRO A 46 -4.99 13.74 2.96
N GLY A 47 -6.15 13.14 2.67
CA GLY A 47 -7.39 13.85 2.33
C GLY A 47 -7.61 14.10 0.82
N LYS A 48 -6.58 13.96 -0.02
CA LYS A 48 -6.73 13.99 -1.49
C LYS A 48 -6.50 12.63 -2.16
N GLY A 49 -5.85 11.68 -1.49
CA GLY A 49 -5.56 10.35 -2.02
C GLY A 49 -4.30 10.32 -2.88
N ARG A 50 -4.27 9.42 -3.87
CA ARG A 50 -3.16 9.30 -4.83
C ARG A 50 -3.10 10.56 -5.71
N THR A 51 -2.04 11.33 -5.61
CA THR A 51 -1.83 12.52 -6.45
C THR A 51 -1.19 12.19 -7.80
N GLY A 52 -0.72 10.96 -7.99
CA GLY A 52 -0.23 10.46 -9.28
C GLY A 52 1.19 10.89 -9.64
N GLU A 53 1.84 11.71 -8.80
CA GLU A 53 3.26 12.01 -8.97
C GLU A 53 4.11 10.81 -8.53
N THR A 54 5.04 10.38 -9.35
CA THR A 54 6.08 9.41 -8.97
C THR A 54 7.32 10.16 -8.52
N PRO A 55 8.02 9.71 -7.46
CA PRO A 55 9.26 10.35 -7.03
C PRO A 55 10.30 10.32 -8.16
N LYS A 56 10.90 11.47 -8.47
CA LYS A 56 11.92 11.60 -9.52
C LYS A 56 13.22 10.93 -9.08
N PRO A 57 13.96 10.27 -10.00
CA PRO A 57 15.27 9.68 -9.70
C PRO A 57 16.28 10.76 -9.25
N GLN A 58 17.24 10.35 -8.43
CA GLN A 58 18.19 11.15 -7.62
C GLN A 58 19.10 12.16 -8.38
N SER A 59 18.82 12.51 -9.64
CA SER A 59 19.59 13.52 -10.40
C SER A 59 19.17 14.97 -10.12
N ALA A 60 18.33 15.22 -9.11
CA ALA A 60 18.10 16.56 -8.58
C ALA A 60 18.81 16.68 -7.23
N GLU A 61 20.02 17.22 -7.26
CA GLU A 61 20.73 17.68 -6.07
C GLU A 61 19.82 18.65 -5.29
N THR A 62 19.44 18.27 -4.08
CA THR A 62 19.06 19.23 -3.04
C THR A 62 19.60 18.69 -1.72
N PRO A 63 20.45 19.44 -1.02
CA PRO A 63 21.09 18.99 0.21
C PRO A 63 20.05 18.59 1.26
N LEU A 64 20.39 17.53 1.98
CA LEU A 64 19.66 17.05 3.16
C LEU A 64 19.75 18.12 4.26
N ASP A 65 18.62 18.69 4.65
CA ASP A 65 18.51 19.33 5.96
C ASP A 65 18.49 18.23 7.03
N GLU A 66 19.68 17.88 7.52
CA GLU A 66 19.92 17.23 8.80
C GLU A 66 19.49 18.19 9.91
N ASP A 67 18.27 18.06 10.44
CA ASP A 67 17.93 18.21 11.88
C ASP A 67 16.40 18.34 12.02
N THR A 68 15.69 17.25 11.82
CA THR A 68 14.39 17.03 12.46
C THR A 68 14.07 15.56 12.26
N ILE A 69 13.95 14.80 13.35
CA ILE A 69 13.17 13.57 13.34
C ILE A 69 11.77 14.05 13.71
N PRO A 70 10.95 14.52 12.75
CA PRO A 70 9.62 14.94 13.14
C PRO A 70 8.84 13.70 13.57
N GLU A 71 8.00 13.88 14.58
CA GLU A 71 7.10 12.84 15.09
C GLU A 71 6.14 12.46 13.95
N SER A 72 6.52 11.45 13.16
CA SER A 72 5.78 11.00 11.98
C SER A 72 4.48 10.35 12.42
N VAL A 73 3.41 11.15 12.47
CA VAL A 73 2.05 10.66 12.59
C VAL A 73 1.61 10.24 11.19
N ILE A 74 1.91 9.00 10.80
CA ILE A 74 1.29 8.41 9.63
C ILE A 74 -0.22 8.43 9.88
N PRO A 75 -1.01 9.11 9.04
CA PRO A 75 -2.45 9.22 9.25
C PRO A 75 -3.05 7.82 9.32
N VAL A 76 -4.03 7.62 10.21
CA VAL A 76 -4.71 6.34 10.35
C VAL A 76 -5.32 5.99 9.01
N ASP A 77 -4.83 4.89 8.44
CA ASP A 77 -5.29 4.39 7.16
C ASP A 77 -6.75 3.96 7.31
N THR A 78 -7.66 4.63 6.59
CA THR A 78 -9.09 4.34 6.65
C THR A 78 -9.49 3.16 5.76
N ARG A 79 -8.54 2.63 4.98
CA ARG A 79 -8.79 1.55 4.03
C ARG A 79 -8.79 0.21 4.74
N LEU A 80 -9.38 -0.78 4.09
CA LEU A 80 -9.51 -2.11 4.69
C LEU A 80 -8.23 -2.91 4.49
N ASN A 81 -7.60 -3.32 5.58
CA ASN A 81 -6.50 -4.28 5.55
C ASN A 81 -7.03 -5.69 5.23
N ILE A 82 -6.75 -6.23 4.04
CA ILE A 82 -7.21 -7.55 3.60
C ILE A 82 -6.62 -8.69 4.44
N ASN A 83 -5.41 -8.53 4.98
CA ASN A 83 -4.79 -9.55 5.82
C ASN A 83 -5.45 -9.65 7.20
N ALA A 84 -5.97 -8.55 7.73
CA ALA A 84 -6.63 -8.51 9.04
C ALA A 84 -8.17 -8.61 8.94
N ALA A 85 -8.76 -8.31 7.79
CA ALA A 85 -10.20 -8.27 7.61
C ALA A 85 -10.86 -9.66 7.60
N SER A 86 -12.11 -9.70 8.04
CA SER A 86 -13.00 -10.85 7.90
C SER A 86 -13.68 -10.84 6.52
N ALA A 87 -14.22 -11.99 6.10
CA ALA A 87 -14.95 -12.09 4.83
C ALA A 87 -16.14 -11.11 4.75
N GLU A 88 -16.85 -10.89 5.87
CA GLU A 88 -17.95 -9.92 5.91
C GLU A 88 -17.47 -8.48 5.71
N ALA A 89 -16.36 -8.11 6.36
CA ALA A 89 -15.79 -6.77 6.21
C ALA A 89 -15.33 -6.52 4.77
N ILE A 90 -14.68 -7.51 4.14
CA ILE A 90 -14.24 -7.41 2.74
C ILE A 90 -15.44 -7.27 1.79
N ALA A 91 -16.49 -8.08 1.97
CA ALA A 91 -17.69 -8.00 1.15
C ALA A 91 -18.45 -6.67 1.31
N LYS A 92 -18.38 -6.03 2.49
CA LYS A 92 -19.01 -4.74 2.76
C LYS A 92 -18.20 -3.56 2.23
N ALA A 93 -16.87 -3.63 2.33
CA ALA A 93 -15.98 -2.54 1.93
C ALA A 93 -15.75 -2.51 0.41
N VAL A 94 -15.73 -3.66 -0.25
CA VAL A 94 -15.40 -3.75 -1.68
C VAL A 94 -16.65 -3.96 -2.51
N LYS A 95 -17.05 -2.93 -3.24
CA LYS A 95 -18.19 -2.98 -4.15
C LYS A 95 -17.91 -3.98 -5.28
N GLY A 96 -18.84 -4.93 -5.49
CA GLY A 96 -18.69 -6.00 -6.48
C GLY A 96 -18.10 -7.31 -5.94
N ILE A 97 -17.62 -7.34 -4.69
CA ILE A 97 -17.23 -8.57 -3.99
C ILE A 97 -18.38 -9.04 -3.10
N GLY A 98 -19.07 -10.10 -3.53
CA GLY A 98 -20.04 -10.79 -2.68
C GLY A 98 -19.39 -11.60 -1.56
N TYR A 99 -20.18 -12.04 -0.58
CA TYR A 99 -19.71 -12.84 0.55
C TYR A 99 -18.99 -14.13 0.14
N SER A 100 -19.47 -14.81 -0.92
CA SER A 100 -18.85 -16.03 -1.45
C SER A 100 -17.44 -15.78 -2.00
N THR A 101 -17.23 -14.65 -2.67
CA THR A 101 -15.92 -14.22 -3.13
C THR A 101 -15.03 -13.81 -1.95
N ALA A 102 -15.57 -13.08 -0.98
CA ALA A 102 -14.83 -12.68 0.20
C ALA A 102 -14.35 -13.88 1.03
N LYS A 103 -15.15 -14.95 1.11
CA LYS A 103 -14.73 -16.22 1.72
C LYS A 103 -13.54 -16.83 0.98
N LYS A 104 -13.54 -16.82 -0.36
CA LYS A 104 -12.40 -17.28 -1.17
C LYS A 104 -11.15 -16.43 -0.94
N ILE A 105 -11.27 -15.13 -0.69
CA ILE A 105 -10.14 -14.28 -0.33
C ILE A 105 -9.49 -14.77 0.97
N VAL A 106 -10.31 -15.03 1.99
CA VAL A 106 -9.82 -15.56 3.27
C VAL A 106 -9.22 -16.97 3.10
N GLU A 107 -9.85 -17.85 2.32
CA GLU A 107 -9.30 -19.18 2.03
C GLU A 107 -7.97 -19.11 1.26
N LEU A 108 -7.87 -18.21 0.28
CA LEU A 108 -6.63 -17.98 -0.46
C LEU A 108 -5.54 -17.43 0.46
N ARG A 109 -5.89 -16.48 1.35
CA ARG A 109 -4.99 -15.95 2.38
C ARG A 109 -4.36 -17.07 3.21
N LEU A 110 -5.19 -17.98 3.71
CA LEU A 110 -4.75 -19.13 4.51
C LEU A 110 -3.91 -20.13 3.71
N SER A 111 -4.10 -20.19 2.40
CA SER A 111 -3.34 -21.09 1.50
C SER A 111 -1.96 -20.52 1.11
N LEU A 112 -1.70 -19.25 1.37
CA LEU A 112 -0.40 -18.63 1.06
C LEU A 112 0.62 -18.89 2.16
N SER A 113 1.89 -18.95 1.77
CA SER A 113 3.00 -19.10 2.72
C SER A 113 3.05 -17.89 3.67
N GLY A 114 2.85 -18.16 4.96
CA GLY A 114 2.74 -17.12 5.99
C GLY A 114 1.32 -16.62 6.23
N GLU A 115 0.30 -17.30 5.68
CA GLU A 115 -1.13 -17.05 5.94
C GLU A 115 -1.56 -15.60 5.69
N ARG A 116 -0.88 -14.94 4.75
CA ARG A 116 -1.07 -13.52 4.42
C ARG A 116 -0.76 -13.26 2.97
N PHE A 117 -1.45 -12.28 2.40
CA PHE A 117 -1.06 -11.72 1.11
C PHE A 117 0.21 -10.89 1.27
N SER A 118 1.10 -11.01 0.29
CA SER A 118 2.29 -10.18 0.18
C SER A 118 2.10 -9.07 -0.87
N ASN A 119 1.25 -9.30 -1.88
CA ASN A 119 0.99 -8.36 -2.97
C ASN A 119 -0.48 -8.40 -3.39
N LEU A 120 -1.02 -7.26 -3.81
CA LEU A 120 -2.42 -7.11 -4.25
C LEU A 120 -2.72 -7.95 -5.49
N ASP A 121 -1.72 -8.19 -6.34
CA ASP A 121 -1.85 -9.03 -7.54
C ASP A 121 -2.27 -10.48 -7.21
N GLN A 122 -1.92 -10.98 -6.01
CA GLN A 122 -2.36 -12.32 -5.57
C GLN A 122 -3.88 -12.43 -5.48
N LEU A 123 -4.60 -11.33 -5.28
CA LEU A 123 -6.06 -11.31 -5.26
C LEU A 123 -6.66 -11.64 -6.64
N LYS A 124 -5.95 -11.30 -7.73
CA LYS A 124 -6.38 -11.59 -9.11
C LYS A 124 -6.49 -13.09 -9.41
N ARG A 125 -5.91 -13.96 -8.56
CA ARG A 125 -6.11 -15.41 -8.63
C ARG A 125 -7.58 -15.81 -8.40
N ILE A 126 -8.37 -14.94 -7.77
CA ILE A 126 -9.80 -15.14 -7.56
C ILE A 126 -10.54 -14.56 -8.77
N GLY A 127 -10.98 -15.44 -9.66
CA GLY A 127 -11.77 -15.04 -10.82
C GLY A 127 -13.16 -14.53 -10.47
N ARG A 128 -13.82 -13.87 -11.44
CA ARG A 128 -15.17 -13.28 -11.37
C ARG A 128 -15.29 -11.99 -10.54
N VAL A 129 -14.17 -11.29 -10.32
CA VAL A 129 -14.12 -9.98 -9.69
C VAL A 129 -13.32 -9.06 -10.57
N ASP A 130 -13.79 -7.82 -10.74
CA ASP A 130 -13.06 -6.78 -11.44
C ASP A 130 -12.02 -6.14 -10.50
N TRP A 131 -10.89 -6.83 -10.31
CA TRP A 131 -9.84 -6.37 -9.40
C TRP A 131 -9.21 -5.06 -9.83
N ASP A 132 -9.24 -4.73 -11.13
CA ASP A 132 -8.68 -3.48 -11.64
C ASP A 132 -9.46 -2.28 -11.10
N GLN A 133 -10.81 -2.35 -11.17
CA GLN A 133 -11.69 -1.37 -10.53
C GLN A 133 -11.47 -1.27 -9.02
N VAL A 134 -11.40 -2.40 -8.31
CA VAL A 134 -11.21 -2.41 -6.85
C VAL A 134 -9.89 -1.73 -6.43
N LEU A 135 -8.82 -2.00 -7.18
CA LEU A 135 -7.49 -1.42 -6.92
C LEU A 135 -7.41 0.06 -7.35
N ALA A 136 -8.24 0.46 -8.31
CA ALA A 136 -8.40 1.86 -8.72
C ALA A 136 -9.17 2.69 -7.70
N GLU A 137 -10.18 2.11 -7.02
CA GLU A 137 -10.94 2.81 -5.96
C GLU A 137 -10.13 3.03 -4.67
N ASP A 138 -8.95 2.40 -4.56
CA ASP A 138 -8.03 2.56 -3.42
C ASP A 138 -8.67 2.31 -2.04
N LEU A 139 -9.59 1.34 -1.95
CA LEU A 139 -10.35 1.05 -0.72
C LEU A 139 -9.67 0.01 0.19
N ILE A 140 -8.65 -0.67 -0.31
CA ILE A 140 -8.02 -1.82 0.35
C ILE A 140 -6.50 -1.73 0.31
N TYR A 141 -5.87 -2.32 1.32
CA TYR A 141 -4.41 -2.49 1.36
C TYR A 141 -4.02 -3.80 2.04
N ILE A 142 -2.76 -4.16 1.93
CA ILE A 142 -2.14 -5.34 2.53
C ILE A 142 -1.14 -4.86 3.59
N GLY A 143 -1.48 -5.12 4.85
CA GLY A 143 -0.66 -4.80 6.03
C GLY A 143 0.18 -5.97 6.52
#